data_AF-A0A7C1XBC7-F1
#
_entry.id   AF-A0A7C1XBC7-F1
#
_cell.length_a   1.000
_cell.length_b   1.000
_cell.length_c   1.000
_cell.angle_alpha   90.00
_cell.angle_beta   90.00
_cell.angle_gamma   90.00
#
_symmetry.space_group_name_H-M   'P 1'
#
loop_
_entity.id
_entity.type
_entity.pdbx_description
1 polymer ?
#
loop_
_entity_poly.entity_id
_entity_poly.type
_entity_poly.pdbx_seq_one_letter_code
_entity_poly.pdbx_strand_id
1 'polypeptide(L)'
;GDGINDAPALAQADVGIAIGAGTDVAIETADIVLVRNDPRDVVSILRLSRATYRKMVQNLWWAAGYNIVAIPLAAGVLYKLGLLLGPAVGAMLMSLSTVIVAINARFLGVTK
;
A
#
# COMPACT_ATOMS: atom_id res chain seq x y z
N GLY A 1 7.20 10.86 -20.52
CA GLY A 1 8.22 11.56 -21.32
C GLY A 1 9.34 10.62 -21.66
N ASP A 2 10.18 10.99 -22.59
CA ASP A 2 11.37 10.22 -22.97
C ASP A 2 12.62 11.10 -23.17
N GLY A 3 12.45 12.43 -23.25
CA GLY A 3 13.52 13.37 -23.53
C GLY A 3 13.75 14.45 -22.47
N ILE A 4 14.85 15.19 -22.63
CA ILE A 4 15.24 16.34 -21.80
C ILE A 4 14.13 17.40 -21.74
N ASN A 5 13.43 17.61 -22.86
CA ASN A 5 12.35 18.60 -22.97
C ASN A 5 11.10 18.22 -22.15
N ASP A 6 10.94 16.94 -21.81
CA ASP A 6 9.83 16.47 -20.99
C ASP A 6 10.14 16.51 -19.49
N ALA A 7 11.41 16.68 -19.10
CA ALA A 7 11.83 16.66 -17.71
C ALA A 7 11.08 17.69 -16.84
N PRO A 8 10.88 18.97 -17.25
CA PRO A 8 10.10 19.90 -16.45
C PRO A 8 8.65 19.44 -16.23
N ALA A 9 8.04 18.83 -17.26
CA ALA A 9 6.67 18.30 -17.15
C ALA A 9 6.61 17.03 -16.28
N LEU A 10 7.63 16.17 -16.36
CA LEU A 10 7.77 14.99 -15.50
C LEU A 10 7.93 15.38 -14.03
N ALA A 11 8.74 16.41 -13.74
CA ALA A 11 8.95 16.92 -12.38
C ALA A 11 7.68 17.57 -11.79
N GLN A 12 6.84 18.15 -12.65
CA GLN A 12 5.62 18.84 -12.22
C GLN A 12 4.42 17.88 -12.07
N ALA A 13 4.46 16.71 -12.71
CA ALA A 13 3.39 15.75 -12.62
C ALA A 13 3.28 15.16 -11.21
N ASP A 14 2.06 14.81 -10.78
CA ASP A 14 1.86 14.06 -9.53
C ASP A 14 2.56 12.69 -9.55
N VAL A 15 2.68 12.11 -10.76
CA VAL A 15 3.46 10.91 -11.04
C VAL A 15 4.08 11.05 -12.43
N GLY A 16 5.39 11.30 -12.49
CA GLY A 16 6.17 11.33 -13.72
C GLY A 16 6.51 9.93 -14.21
N ILE A 17 6.21 9.61 -15.47
CA ILE A 17 6.55 8.31 -16.08
C ILE A 17 7.48 8.52 -17.28
N ALA A 18 8.71 7.99 -17.17
CA ALA A 18 9.68 7.92 -18.25
C ALA A 18 9.56 6.61 -19.04
N ILE A 19 9.68 6.66 -20.36
CA ILE A 19 9.55 5.48 -21.24
C ILE A 19 10.92 5.06 -21.80
N GLY A 20 11.25 3.78 -21.64
CA GLY A 20 12.42 3.15 -22.24
C GLY A 20 13.77 3.69 -21.73
N ALA A 21 14.79 3.58 -22.58
CA ALA A 21 16.07 4.28 -22.43
C ALA A 21 15.92 5.74 -22.85
N GLY A 22 15.00 6.45 -22.19
CA GLY A 22 14.90 7.90 -22.33
C GLY A 22 16.24 8.57 -21.99
N THR A 23 16.36 9.85 -22.29
CA THR A 23 17.55 10.61 -21.90
C THR A 23 17.76 10.53 -20.38
N ASP A 24 19.01 10.51 -19.91
CA ASP A 24 19.33 10.38 -18.47
C ASP A 24 18.55 11.40 -17.62
N VAL A 25 18.38 12.63 -18.14
CA VAL A 25 17.60 13.68 -17.48
C VAL A 25 16.13 13.25 -17.27
N ALA A 26 15.49 12.62 -18.25
CA ALA A 26 14.11 12.15 -18.12
C ALA A 26 14.00 10.97 -17.13
N ILE A 27 15.01 10.09 -17.08
CA ILE A 27 15.08 8.95 -16.16
C ILE A 27 15.26 9.43 -14.72
N GLU A 28 16.15 10.39 -14.49
CA GLU A 28 16.42 10.95 -13.15
C GLU A 28 15.25 11.78 -12.62
N THR A 29 14.48 12.39 -13.51
CA THR A 29 13.36 13.26 -13.13
C THR A 29 12.04 12.51 -12.89
N ALA A 30 11.88 11.31 -13.46
CA ALA A 30 10.63 10.56 -13.35
C ALA A 30 10.55 9.68 -12.09
N ASP A 31 9.35 9.54 -11.52
CA ASP A 31 9.08 8.63 -10.40
C ASP A 31 9.07 7.15 -10.83
N ILE A 32 8.68 6.89 -12.07
CA ILE A 32 8.57 5.54 -12.63
C ILE A 32 9.25 5.49 -13.99
N VAL A 33 10.12 4.50 -14.18
CA VAL A 33 10.84 4.27 -15.43
C VAL A 33 10.42 2.95 -16.04
N LEU A 34 9.86 3.00 -17.25
CA LEU A 34 9.56 1.79 -18.02
C LEU A 34 10.85 1.27 -18.65
N VAL A 35 11.31 0.10 -18.21
CA VAL A 35 12.53 -0.52 -18.76
C VAL A 35 12.38 -0.85 -20.25
N ARG A 36 11.17 -1.20 -20.68
CA ARG A 36 10.87 -1.46 -22.09
C ARG A 36 10.38 -0.20 -22.75
N ASN A 37 10.75 -0.01 -24.02
CA ASN A 37 10.21 1.08 -24.84
C ASN A 37 8.79 0.72 -25.36
N ASP A 38 7.88 0.43 -24.43
CA ASP A 38 6.48 0.12 -24.73
C ASP A 38 5.55 0.91 -23.79
N PRO A 39 4.86 1.97 -24.28
CA PRO A 39 3.97 2.77 -23.45
C PRO A 39 2.78 1.98 -22.88
N ARG A 40 2.47 0.79 -23.42
CA ARG A 40 1.40 -0.07 -22.88
C ARG A 40 1.74 -0.58 -21.49
N ASP A 41 3.01 -0.61 -21.09
CA ASP A 41 3.44 -0.99 -19.75
C ASP A 41 2.94 -0.02 -18.66
N VAL A 42 2.56 1.22 -19.03
CA VAL A 42 1.86 2.15 -18.12
C VAL A 42 0.57 1.54 -17.59
N VAL A 43 -0.19 0.82 -18.44
CA VAL A 43 -1.45 0.17 -18.04
C VAL A 43 -1.19 -0.91 -16.99
N SER A 44 -0.09 -1.65 -17.12
CA SER A 44 0.32 -2.69 -16.16
C SER A 44 0.64 -2.07 -14.79
N ILE A 45 1.31 -0.93 -14.77
CA ILE A 45 1.60 -0.18 -13.53
C ILE A 45 0.31 0.31 -12.88
N LEU A 46 -0.65 0.85 -13.66
CA LEU A 46 -1.95 1.26 -13.13
C LEU A 46 -2.73 0.09 -12.53
N ARG A 47 -2.68 -1.09 -13.15
CA ARG A 47 -3.29 -2.32 -12.60
C ARG A 47 -2.63 -2.75 -11.30
N LEU A 48 -1.29 -2.73 -11.24
CA LEU A 48 -0.53 -3.02 -10.03
C LEU A 48 -0.88 -2.02 -8.91
N SER A 49 -0.87 -0.73 -9.20
CA SER A 49 -1.23 0.33 -8.25
C SER A 49 -2.61 0.10 -7.64
N ARG A 50 -3.62 -0.18 -8.47
CA ARG A 50 -4.99 -0.49 -7.99
C ARG A 50 -5.05 -1.77 -7.15
N ALA A 51 -4.29 -2.81 -7.52
CA ALA A 51 -4.24 -4.05 -6.76
C ALA A 51 -3.58 -3.85 -5.39
N THR A 52 -2.47 -3.11 -5.34
CA THR A 52 -1.77 -2.76 -4.10
C THR A 52 -2.64 -1.87 -3.21
N TYR A 53 -3.32 -0.87 -3.79
CA TYR A 53 -4.24 -0.01 -3.05
C TYR A 53 -5.38 -0.81 -2.39
N ARG A 54 -5.98 -1.76 -3.12
CA ARG A 54 -6.99 -2.66 -2.56
C ARG A 54 -6.46 -3.47 -1.37
N LYS A 55 -5.23 -4.00 -1.46
CA LYS A 55 -4.59 -4.72 -0.35
C LYS A 55 -4.28 -3.82 0.84
N MET A 56 -3.84 -2.60 0.59
CA MET A 56 -3.61 -1.59 1.62
C MET A 56 -4.91 -1.29 2.39
N VAL A 57 -6.02 -1.06 1.69
CA VAL A 57 -7.33 -0.81 2.32
C VAL A 57 -7.79 -2.02 3.13
N GLN A 58 -7.62 -3.24 2.63
CA GLN A 58 -7.93 -4.46 3.40
C GLN A 58 -7.09 -4.56 4.68
N ASN A 59 -5.79 -4.28 4.59
CA ASN A 59 -4.89 -4.30 5.74
C ASN A 59 -5.26 -3.23 6.77
N LEU A 60 -5.67 -2.03 6.30
CA LEU A 60 -6.17 -0.98 7.16
C LEU A 60 -7.44 -1.42 7.90
N TRP A 61 -8.37 -2.09 7.25
CA TRP A 61 -9.57 -2.63 7.91
C TRP A 61 -9.23 -3.70 8.95
N TRP A 62 -8.27 -4.58 8.69
CA TRP A 62 -7.80 -5.55 9.69
C TRP A 62 -7.19 -4.85 10.92
N ALA A 63 -6.29 -3.89 10.67
CA ALA A 63 -5.62 -3.13 11.73
C ALA A 63 -6.60 -2.25 12.53
N ALA A 64 -7.51 -1.55 11.85
CA ALA A 64 -8.50 -0.71 12.52
C ALA A 64 -9.55 -1.57 13.25
N GLY A 65 -10.02 -2.65 12.63
CA GLY A 65 -11.05 -3.52 13.18
C GLY A 65 -10.67 -4.12 14.53
N TYR A 66 -9.45 -4.62 14.70
CA TYR A 66 -9.03 -5.13 16.00
C TYR A 66 -8.94 -4.01 17.04
N ASN A 67 -8.43 -2.83 16.69
CA ASN A 67 -8.33 -1.69 17.62
C ASN A 67 -9.70 -1.18 18.05
N ILE A 68 -10.67 -1.10 17.12
CA ILE A 68 -12.05 -0.71 17.38
C ILE A 68 -12.70 -1.62 18.42
N VAL A 69 -12.32 -2.90 18.47
CA VAL A 69 -12.85 -3.85 19.46
C VAL A 69 -12.00 -3.85 20.74
N ALA A 70 -10.68 -3.88 20.61
CA ALA A 70 -9.76 -4.02 21.74
C ALA A 70 -9.74 -2.79 22.66
N ILE A 71 -9.83 -1.58 22.11
CA ILE A 71 -9.78 -0.34 22.90
C ILE A 71 -11.00 -0.22 23.84
N PRO A 72 -12.26 -0.33 23.36
CA PRO A 72 -13.43 -0.31 24.25
C PRO A 72 -13.44 -1.45 25.28
N LEU A 73 -12.96 -2.64 24.89
CA LEU A 73 -12.81 -3.77 25.80
C LEU A 73 -11.80 -3.49 26.92
N ALA A 74 -10.65 -2.90 26.58
CA ALA A 74 -9.63 -2.49 27.56
C ALA A 74 -10.11 -1.32 28.43
N ALA A 75 -10.93 -0.43 27.88
CA ALA A 75 -11.57 0.67 28.60
C ALA A 75 -12.69 0.22 29.55
N GLY A 76 -13.05 -1.07 29.56
CA GLY A 76 -13.99 -1.64 30.52
C GLY A 76 -15.46 -1.54 30.13
N VAL A 77 -15.79 -1.33 28.84
CA VAL A 77 -17.19 -1.30 28.37
C VAL A 77 -17.96 -2.58 28.76
N LEU A 78 -17.27 -3.72 28.77
CA LEU A 78 -17.82 -5.04 29.11
C LEU A 78 -17.46 -5.48 30.54
N TYR A 79 -16.99 -4.57 31.39
CA TYR A 79 -16.56 -4.88 32.77
C TYR A 79 -17.69 -5.49 33.62
N LYS A 80 -18.94 -5.04 33.43
CA LYS A 80 -20.12 -5.58 34.13
C LYS A 80 -20.40 -7.06 33.81
N LEU A 81 -19.89 -7.57 32.69
CA LEU A 81 -19.98 -8.98 32.30
C LEU A 81 -18.72 -9.77 32.73
N GLY A 82 -17.84 -9.17 33.55
CA GLY A 82 -16.61 -9.79 34.02
C GLY A 82 -15.47 -9.81 32.98
N LEU A 83 -15.65 -9.15 31.84
CA LEU A 83 -14.67 -9.12 30.75
C LEU A 83 -13.90 -7.79 30.78
N LEU A 84 -12.60 -7.88 31.10
CA LEU A 84 -11.64 -6.79 30.97
C LEU A 84 -10.44 -7.28 30.18
N LEU A 85 -10.10 -6.56 29.10
CA LEU A 85 -8.99 -6.97 28.24
C LEU A 85 -7.67 -6.53 28.87
N GLY A 86 -6.95 -7.51 29.42
CA GLY A 86 -5.64 -7.28 30.02
C GLY A 86 -4.53 -7.08 28.97
N PRO A 87 -3.40 -6.45 29.33
CA PRO A 87 -2.30 -6.16 28.40
C PRO A 87 -1.76 -7.37 27.66
N ALA A 88 -1.71 -8.55 28.30
CA ALA A 88 -1.24 -9.79 27.68
C ALA A 88 -2.12 -10.23 26.50
N VAL A 89 -3.45 -10.16 26.66
CA VAL A 89 -4.40 -10.49 25.58
C VAL A 89 -4.31 -9.45 24.45
N GLY A 90 -4.15 -8.18 24.80
CA GLY A 90 -3.94 -7.11 23.82
C GLY A 90 -2.68 -7.33 22.98
N ALA A 91 -1.56 -7.71 23.61
CA ALA A 91 -0.32 -8.02 22.92
C ALA A 91 -0.48 -9.21 21.95
N MET A 92 -1.15 -10.29 22.38
CA MET A 92 -1.44 -11.43 21.51
C MET A 92 -2.28 -11.04 20.29
N LEU A 93 -3.34 -10.23 20.49
CA LEU A 93 -4.19 -9.74 19.40
C LEU A 93 -3.40 -8.85 18.43
N MET A 94 -2.50 -8.01 18.93
CA MET A 94 -1.62 -7.18 18.11
C MET A 94 -0.67 -8.02 17.25
N SER A 95 -0.06 -9.06 17.83
CA SER A 95 0.77 -10.01 17.10
C SER A 95 -0.01 -10.75 16.01
N LEU A 96 -1.22 -11.23 16.33
CA LEU A 96 -2.10 -11.89 15.36
C LEU A 96 -2.50 -10.96 14.21
N SER A 97 -2.85 -9.70 14.50
CA SER A 97 -3.18 -8.70 13.48
C SER A 97 -2.02 -8.49 12.51
N THR A 98 -0.79 -8.40 13.02
CA THR A 98 0.41 -8.26 12.19
C THR A 98 0.58 -9.45 11.23
N VAL A 99 0.37 -10.67 11.72
CA VAL A 99 0.46 -11.89 10.90
C VAL A 99 -0.62 -11.92 9.82
N ILE A 100 -1.87 -11.57 10.15
CA ILE A 100 -2.98 -11.54 9.18
C ILE A 100 -2.70 -10.54 8.06
N VAL A 101 -2.25 -9.33 8.41
CA VAL A 101 -1.89 -8.27 7.44
C VAL A 101 -0.74 -8.72 6.52
N ALA A 102 0.30 -9.35 7.10
CA ALA A 102 1.44 -9.86 6.33
C ALA A 102 1.01 -10.96 5.35
N ILE A 103 0.19 -11.92 5.81
CA ILE A 103 -0.36 -12.98 4.97
C ILE A 103 -1.23 -12.37 3.85
N ASN A 104 -2.10 -11.41 4.16
CA ASN A 104 -2.94 -10.78 3.16
C ASN A 104 -2.12 -10.06 2.06
N ALA A 105 -1.03 -9.41 2.46
CA ALA A 105 -0.10 -8.76 1.53
C ALA A 105 0.63 -9.77 0.62
N ARG A 106 0.99 -10.96 1.14
CA ARG A 106 1.60 -12.04 0.35
C ARG A 106 0.70 -12.54 -0.78
N PHE A 107 -0.60 -12.40 -0.66
CA PHE A 107 -1.57 -12.71 -1.70
C PHE A 107 -1.84 -11.55 -2.67
N LEU A 108 -0.93 -10.57 -2.76
CA LEU A 108 -1.00 -9.57 -3.83
C LEU A 108 -0.78 -10.27 -5.18
N GLY A 109 -1.84 -10.35 -5.97
CA GLY A 109 -1.81 -10.82 -7.35
C GLY A 109 -2.24 -9.70 -8.29
N VAL A 110 -1.49 -9.53 -9.37
CA VAL A 110 -1.88 -8.69 -10.51
C VAL A 110 -2.15 -9.63 -11.67
N THR A 111 -3.41 -9.68 -12.11
CA THR A 111 -3.77 -10.44 -13.31
C THR A 111 -3.11 -9.80 -14.52
N LYS A 112 -2.42 -10.61 -15.33
CA LYS A 112 -1.80 -10.18 -16.59
C LYS A 112 -2.84 -9.63 -17.56
#